data_AF-A0A416X0P5-F1
#
_entry.id   AF-A0A416X0P5-F1
#
_cell.length_a   1.000
_cell.length_b   1.000
_cell.length_c   1.000
_cell.angle_alpha   90.00
_cell.angle_beta   90.00
_cell.angle_gamma   90.00
#
_symmetry.space_group_name_H-M   'P 1'
#
loop_
_entity.id
_entity.type
_entity.pdbx_description
1 polymer ?
#
loop_
_entity_poly.entity_id
_entity_poly.type
_entity_poly.pdbx_seq_one_letter_code
_entity_poly.pdbx_strand_id
1 'polypeptide(L)' 'MSKIEEAFRGLGRTEKAKFISQNIDYANADAVAKYVESYLFDVLKDVGNDEYVAIYLRENGYKVTKD' A
#
# COMPACT_ATOMS: atom_id res chain seq x y z
N MET A 1 -7.55 3.25 26.07
CA MET A 1 -7.75 3.00 24.64
C MET A 1 -8.20 4.30 24.01
N SER A 2 -7.71 4.61 22.81
CA SER A 2 -8.17 5.79 22.08
C SER A 2 -9.63 5.60 21.62
N LYS A 3 -10.37 6.69 21.37
CA LYS A 3 -11.74 6.63 20.82
C LYS A 3 -11.80 5.85 19.49
N ILE A 4 -10.71 5.87 18.73
CA ILE A 4 -10.58 5.10 17.48
C ILE A 4 -10.48 3.60 17.75
N GLU A 5 -9.74 3.19 18.78
CA GLU A 5 -9.60 1.76 19.11
C GLU A 5 -10.93 1.15 19.58
N GLU A 6 -11.71 1.90 20.35
CA GLU A 6 -13.06 1.48 20.77
C GLU A 6 -14.02 1.38 19.59
N ALA A 7 -14.05 2.39 18.72
CA ALA A 7 -14.84 2.38 17.51
C ALA A 7 -14.44 1.21 16.58
N PHE A 8 -13.14 1.00 16.36
CA PHE A 8 -12.63 -0.08 15.52
C PHE A 8 -12.99 -1.45 16.08
N ARG A 9 -12.91 -1.67 17.40
CA ARG A 9 -13.27 -2.96 18.02
C ARG A 9 -14.72 -3.35 17.77
N GLY A 10 -15.64 -2.37 17.78
CA GLY A 10 -17.07 -2.57 17.55
C GLY A 10 -17.45 -2.94 16.11
N LEU A 11 -16.56 -2.77 15.14
CA LEU A 11 -16.83 -3.06 13.73
C LEU A 11 -16.84 -4.56 13.42
N GLY A 12 -17.71 -4.96 12.49
CA GLY A 12 -17.69 -6.28 11.86
C GLY A 12 -16.46 -6.48 10.97
N ARG A 13 -16.22 -7.73 10.54
CA ARG A 13 -14.99 -8.08 9.79
C ARG A 13 -14.84 -7.29 8.47
N THR A 14 -15.92 -7.15 7.71
CA THR A 14 -15.93 -6.37 6.44
C THR A 14 -15.72 -4.88 6.70
N GLU A 15 -16.35 -4.34 7.74
CA GLU A 15 -16.25 -2.93 8.10
C GLU A 15 -14.85 -2.58 8.62
N LYS A 16 -14.20 -3.50 9.35
CA LYS A 16 -12.79 -3.37 9.75
C LYS A 16 -11.87 -3.28 8.54
N ALA A 17 -12.09 -4.11 7.52
CA ALA A 17 -11.30 -4.05 6.28
C ALA A 17 -11.49 -2.70 5.56
N LYS A 18 -12.74 -2.21 5.48
CA LYS A 18 -13.06 -0.91 4.89
C LYS A 18 -12.48 0.26 5.70
N PHE A 19 -12.49 0.16 7.03
CA PHE A 19 -11.91 1.17 7.91
C PHE A 19 -10.39 1.30 7.71
N ILE A 20 -9.67 0.17 7.64
CA ILE A 20 -8.23 0.18 7.36
C ILE A 20 -7.94 0.73 5.97
N SER A 21 -8.70 0.32 4.94
CA SER A 21 -8.45 0.81 3.58
C SER A 21 -8.71 2.30 3.40
N GLN A 22 -9.67 2.87 4.14
CA GLN A 22 -9.97 4.30 4.12
C GLN A 22 -9.05 5.15 4.99
N ASN A 23 -8.32 4.54 5.92
CA ASN A 23 -7.46 5.25 6.86
C ASN A 23 -6.08 4.57 6.97
N ILE A 24 -5.49 4.27 5.81
CA ILE A 24 -4.21 3.57 5.71
C ILE A 24 -3.08 4.33 6.43
N ASP A 25 -3.22 5.65 6.60
CA ASP A 25 -2.29 6.51 7.34
C ASP A 25 -2.16 6.15 8.83
N TYR A 26 -3.15 5.44 9.40
CA TYR A 26 -3.06 4.89 10.76
C TYR A 26 -2.42 3.50 10.81
N ALA A 27 -2.25 2.83 9.67
CA ALA A 27 -1.57 1.55 9.61
C ALA A 27 -0.06 1.75 9.85
N ASN A 28 0.56 0.83 10.59
CA ASN A 28 1.99 0.89 10.78
C ASN A 28 2.71 0.61 9.44
N ALA A 29 3.87 1.23 9.23
CA ALA A 29 4.60 1.12 7.98
C ALA A 29 5.01 -0.32 7.63
N ASP A 30 5.30 -1.17 8.63
CA ASP A 30 5.68 -2.58 8.43
C ASP A 30 4.50 -3.42 7.87
N ALA A 31 3.28 -3.16 8.34
CA ALA A 31 2.07 -3.82 7.89
C ALA A 31 1.71 -3.39 6.46
N VAL A 32 1.87 -2.10 6.14
CA VAL A 32 1.69 -1.58 4.79
C VAL A 32 2.75 -2.17 3.86
N ALA A 33 4.02 -2.20 4.26
CA ALA A 33 5.11 -2.74 3.45
C ALA A 33 4.89 -4.22 3.09
N LYS A 34 4.54 -5.07 4.06
CA LYS A 34 4.26 -6.50 3.81
C LYS A 34 3.07 -6.73 2.87
N TYR A 35 2.04 -5.89 2.99
CA TYR A 35 0.88 -5.95 2.10
C TYR A 35 1.26 -5.55 0.67
N VAL A 36 2.01 -4.46 0.51
CA VAL A 36 2.43 -3.92 -0.79
C VAL A 36 3.49 -4.79 -1.47
N GLU A 37 4.39 -5.44 -0.73
CA GLU A 37 5.45 -6.31 -1.27
C GLU A 37 4.89 -7.38 -2.22
N SER A 38 3.73 -7.93 -1.88
CA SER A 38 3.07 -8.99 -2.66
C SER A 38 2.48 -8.48 -3.99
N TYR A 39 2.24 -7.17 -4.12
CA TYR A 39 1.50 -6.55 -5.22
C TYR A 39 2.16 -5.26 -5.71
N LEU A 40 3.47 -5.11 -5.50
CA LEU A 40 4.18 -3.83 -5.72
C LEU A 40 3.97 -3.32 -7.15
N PHE A 41 4.07 -4.19 -8.16
CA PHE A 41 3.88 -3.80 -9.55
C PHE A 41 2.43 -3.44 -9.89
N ASP A 42 1.45 -4.10 -9.30
CA ASP A 42 0.03 -3.77 -9.49
C ASP A 42 -0.28 -2.41 -8.86
N VAL A 43 0.23 -2.15 -7.65
CA VAL A 43 0.09 -0.86 -6.97
C VAL A 43 0.73 0.27 -7.79
N LEU A 44 1.96 0.07 -8.27
CA LEU A 44 2.68 1.07 -9.06
C LEU A 44 1.99 1.38 -10.40
N LYS A 45 1.38 0.37 -11.02
CA LYS A 45 0.57 0.50 -12.23
C LYS A 45 -0.73 1.29 -11.95
N ASP A 46 -1.44 0.97 -10.87
CA ASP A 46 -2.71 1.63 -10.52
C ASP A 46 -2.51 3.12 -10.16
N VAL A 47 -1.39 3.47 -9.52
CA VAL A 47 -1.06 4.88 -9.24
C VAL A 47 -0.49 5.61 -10.46
N GLY A 48 -0.30 4.92 -11.60
CA GLY A 48 0.25 5.50 -12.83
C GLY A 48 1.67 6.03 -12.68
N ASN A 49 2.44 5.49 -11.74
CA ASN A 49 3.80 5.96 -11.45
C ASN A 49 4.84 5.05 -12.10
N ASP A 50 4.80 5.02 -13.43
CA ASP A 50 5.76 4.29 -14.27
C ASP A 50 7.20 4.75 -14.02
N GLU A 51 7.39 5.99 -13.56
CA GLU A 51 8.70 6.55 -13.26
C GLU A 51 9.35 5.89 -12.05
N TYR A 52 8.58 5.57 -11.01
CA TYR A 52 9.10 4.84 -9.85
C TYR A 52 9.52 3.41 -10.21
N VAL A 53 8.74 2.73 -11.05
CA VAL A 53 9.12 1.42 -11.62
C VAL A 53 10.42 1.53 -12.42
N ALA A 54 10.53 2.57 -13.25
CA ALA A 54 11.72 2.78 -14.07
C ALA A 54 12.96 3.09 -13.23
N ILE A 55 12.85 3.86 -12.14
CA ILE A 55 13.94 4.11 -11.20
C ILE A 55 14.40 2.81 -10.55
N TYR A 56 13.47 2.02 -9.99
CA TYR A 56 13.79 0.75 -9.34
C TYR A 56 14.52 -0.21 -10.29
N LEU A 57 14.05 -0.35 -11.53
CA LEU A 57 14.68 -1.21 -12.53
C LEU A 57 16.09 -0.72 -12.89
N ARG A 58 16.29 0.59 -13.05
CA ARG A 58 17.62 1.17 -13.32
C ARG A 58 18.60 0.93 -12.17
N GLU A 59 18.17 1.11 -10.93
CA GLU A 59 18.99 0.84 -9.73
C GLU A 59 19.40 -0.64 -9.63
N ASN A 60 18.58 -1.55 -10.18
CA ASN A 60 18.86 -2.98 -10.27
C ASN A 60 19.59 -3.38 -11.57
N GLY A 61 20.14 -2.43 -12.32
CA GLY A 61 20.99 -2.68 -13.49
C GLY A 61 20.25 -2.94 -14.81
N TYR A 62 18.93 -2.74 -14.85
CA TYR A 62 18.16 -2.88 -16.07
C TYR A 62 18.14 -1.59 -16.90
N LYS A 63 18.18 -1.72 -18.22
CA LYS A 63 17.93 -0.62 -19.15
C LYS A 63 16.43 -0.52 -19.41
N VAL A 64 15.82 0.61 -19.05
CA VAL A 64 14.39 0.87 -19.28
C VAL A 64 14.22 1.81 -20.46
N THR A 65 13.38 1.43 -21.43
CA THR A 65 12.99 2.24 -22.59
C THR A 65 11.47 2.41 -22.60
N LYS A 66 11.01 3.59 -23.03
CA LYS A 66 9.59 3.84 -23.30
C LYS A 66 9.37 3.62 -24.79
N ASP A 67 8.39 2.80 -25.13
CA ASP A 67 7.93 2.60 -26.51
C ASP A 67 7.15 3.82 -27.01
#